data_AF-A0A7R8ZZ74-F1
#
_entry.id   AF-A0A7R8ZZ74-F1
#
_cell.length_a   1.000
_cell.length_b   1.000
_cell.length_c   1.000
_cell.angle_alpha   90.00
_cell.angle_beta   90.00
_cell.angle_gamma   90.00
#
_symmetry.space_group_name_H-M   'P 1'
#
loop_
_entity.id
_entity.type
_entity.pdbx_description
1 polymer ?
#
loop_
_entity_poly.entity_id
_entity_poly.type
_entity_poly.pdbx_seq_one_letter_code
_entity_poly.pdbx_strand_id
1 'polypeptide(L)'
;MQNLEVKSNEAAKTLGINVVDVRVSKIDFPEQVSESVFERMRSERMRVAQDFRSRGAEEAEIIKAGADRQATIIMAEAYRDSEKARGAGDAKSAETYAAAYQEDPDFYSFYRSLGAYRATL
;
A
#
# COMPACT_ATOMS: atom_id res chain seq x y z
N MET A 1 50.14 -13.21 5.83
CA MET A 1 50.97 -12.47 4.85
C MET A 1 52.46 -12.46 5.19
N GLN A 2 52.88 -12.55 6.47
CA GLN A 2 54.30 -12.64 6.88
C GLN A 2 55.13 -13.72 6.17
N ASN A 3 54.56 -14.90 5.85
CA ASN A 3 55.31 -15.96 5.15
C ASN A 3 55.68 -15.61 3.69
N LEU A 4 54.95 -14.70 3.02
CA LEU A 4 55.25 -14.28 1.64
C LEU A 4 56.33 -13.19 1.62
N GLU A 5 56.33 -12.29 2.60
CA GLU A 5 57.36 -11.27 2.79
C GLU A 5 58.71 -11.91 3.14
N VAL A 6 58.75 -12.88 4.05
CA VAL A 6 59.98 -13.55 4.48
C VAL A 6 60.66 -14.29 3.32
N LYS A 7 59.90 -15.06 2.53
CA LYS A 7 60.43 -15.77 1.35
C LYS A 7 60.91 -14.83 0.25
N SER A 8 60.20 -13.73 0.03
CA SER A 8 60.57 -12.75 -1.00
C SER A 8 61.83 -11.97 -0.58
N ASN A 9 61.99 -11.69 0.71
CA ASN A 9 63.15 -10.97 1.24
C ASN A 9 64.43 -11.83 1.27
N GLU A 10 64.32 -13.14 1.50
CA GLU A 10 65.47 -14.05 1.40
C GLU A 10 66.03 -14.11 -0.03
N ALA A 11 65.16 -14.21 -1.04
CA ALA A 11 65.57 -14.20 -2.45
C ALA A 11 66.14 -12.84 -2.89
N ALA A 12 65.59 -11.74 -2.39
CA ALA A 12 66.04 -10.39 -2.74
C ALA A 12 67.40 -10.03 -2.11
N LYS A 13 67.69 -10.54 -0.89
CA LYS A 13 69.00 -10.37 -0.23
C LYS A 13 70.15 -10.96 -1.04
N THR A 14 69.94 -12.04 -1.77
CA THR A 14 70.97 -12.63 -2.65
C THR A 14 71.31 -11.73 -3.85
N LEU A 15 70.40 -10.82 -4.21
CA LEU A 15 70.53 -9.86 -5.30
C LEU A 15 70.87 -8.44 -4.79
N GLY A 16 71.02 -8.23 -3.48
CA GLY A 16 71.31 -6.93 -2.86
C GLY A 16 70.12 -5.96 -2.79
N ILE A 17 68.88 -6.46 -2.95
CA ILE A 17 67.66 -5.66 -3.00
C ILE A 17 66.85 -5.88 -1.71
N ASN A 18 66.26 -4.82 -1.14
CA ASN A 18 65.49 -4.89 0.10
C ASN A 18 63.99 -4.74 -0.22
N VAL A 19 63.17 -5.75 0.11
CA VAL A 19 61.73 -5.73 -0.16
C VAL A 19 60.99 -5.05 0.99
N VAL A 20 60.28 -3.95 0.70
CA VAL A 20 59.60 -3.12 1.71
C VAL A 20 58.15 -3.54 1.96
N ASP A 21 57.44 -4.00 0.93
CA ASP A 21 56.02 -4.38 1.02
C ASP A 21 55.63 -5.34 -0.14
N VAL A 22 54.77 -6.32 0.14
CA VAL A 22 54.24 -7.26 -0.85
C VAL A 22 52.71 -7.19 -0.85
N ARG A 23 52.14 -6.67 -1.94
CA ARG A 23 50.69 -6.60 -2.14
C ARG A 23 50.22 -7.51 -3.27
N VAL A 24 49.05 -8.12 -3.06
CA VAL A 24 48.36 -8.88 -4.10
C VAL A 24 47.72 -7.87 -5.06
N SER A 25 48.22 -7.82 -6.29
CA SER A 25 47.70 -6.91 -7.33
C SER A 25 46.40 -7.43 -7.95
N LYS A 26 46.32 -8.75 -8.20
CA LYS A 26 45.17 -9.40 -8.82
C LYS A 26 45.11 -10.87 -8.44
N ILE A 27 43.91 -11.37 -8.18
CA ILE A 27 43.65 -12.80 -8.01
C ILE A 27 42.84 -13.21 -9.23
N ASP A 28 43.50 -13.87 -10.18
CA ASP A 28 42.82 -14.44 -11.35
C ASP A 28 42.40 -15.87 -11.00
N PHE A 29 41.09 -16.14 -11.12
CA PHE A 29 40.55 -17.49 -11.00
C PHE A 29 40.58 -18.16 -12.38
N PRO A 30 40.88 -19.47 -12.46
CA PRO A 30 40.81 -20.20 -13.73
C PRO A 30 39.41 -20.08 -14.34
N GLU A 31 39.34 -19.78 -15.63
CA GLU A 31 38.10 -19.47 -16.35
C GLU A 31 37.06 -20.62 -16.33
N GLN A 32 37.52 -21.86 -16.14
CA GLN A 32 36.67 -23.04 -15.96
C GLN A 32 35.88 -23.07 -14.64
N VAL A 33 36.35 -22.40 -13.59
CA VAL A 33 35.68 -22.42 -12.27
C VAL A 33 34.81 -21.17 -12.10
N SER A 34 35.18 -20.06 -12.74
CA SER A 34 34.49 -18.77 -12.63
C SER A 34 33.05 -18.84 -13.12
N GLU A 35 32.78 -19.48 -14.26
CA GLU A 35 31.45 -19.56 -14.86
C GLU A 35 30.42 -20.24 -13.94
N SER A 36 30.77 -21.38 -13.34
CA SER A 36 29.91 -22.11 -12.40
C SER A 36 29.55 -21.29 -11.14
N VAL A 37 30.50 -20.48 -10.65
CA VAL A 37 30.30 -19.61 -9.49
C VAL A 37 29.41 -18.43 -9.87
N PHE A 38 29.60 -17.85 -11.06
CA PHE A 38 28.72 -16.79 -11.58
C PHE A 38 27.30 -17.26 -11.82
N GLU A 39 27.09 -18.46 -12.36
CA GLU A 39 25.75 -19.05 -12.50
C GLU A 39 25.07 -19.27 -11.15
N ARG A 40 25.79 -19.81 -10.17
CA ARG A 40 25.27 -19.97 -8.81
C ARG A 40 24.90 -18.63 -8.18
N MET A 41 25.74 -17.61 -8.34
CA MET A 41 25.45 -16.26 -7.84
C MET A 41 24.21 -15.64 -8.51
N ARG A 42 24.04 -15.85 -9.83
CA ARG A 42 22.83 -15.39 -10.55
C ARG A 42 21.57 -16.10 -10.05
N SER A 43 21.63 -17.41 -9.86
CA SER A 43 20.52 -18.21 -9.35
C SER A 43 20.10 -17.77 -7.95
N GLU A 44 21.06 -17.60 -7.03
CA GLU A 44 20.82 -17.09 -5.68
C GLU A 44 20.20 -15.68 -5.71
N ARG A 45 20.75 -14.78 -6.53
CA ARG A 45 20.20 -13.43 -6.72
C ARG A 45 18.77 -13.45 -7.25
N MET A 46 18.46 -14.31 -8.22
CA MET A 46 17.11 -14.47 -8.75
C MET A 46 16.16 -15.01 -7.68
N ARG A 47 16.60 -15.98 -6.88
CA ARG A 47 15.81 -16.54 -5.77
C ARG A 47 15.46 -15.47 -4.74
N VAL A 48 16.45 -14.68 -4.33
CA VAL A 48 16.26 -13.57 -3.38
C VAL A 48 15.32 -12.50 -3.96
N ALA A 49 15.50 -12.12 -5.23
CA ALA A 49 14.62 -11.15 -5.88
C ALA A 49 13.17 -11.67 -6.00
N GLN A 50 12.99 -12.97 -6.22
CA GLN A 50 11.66 -13.58 -6.26
C GLN A 50 11.02 -13.60 -4.87
N ASP A 51 11.76 -13.94 -3.82
CA ASP A 51 11.27 -13.91 -2.43
C ASP A 51 10.77 -12.50 -2.05
N PHE A 52 11.57 -11.46 -2.34
CA PHE A 52 11.16 -10.08 -2.09
C PHE A 52 9.93 -9.66 -2.89
N ARG A 53 9.82 -10.07 -4.17
CA ARG A 53 8.64 -9.77 -5.00
C ARG A 53 7.39 -10.48 -4.47
N SER A 54 7.52 -11.73 -4.04
CA SER A 54 6.42 -12.50 -3.46
C SER A 54 5.92 -11.87 -2.16
N ARG A 55 6.83 -11.51 -1.24
CA ARG A 55 6.46 -10.82 0.01
C ARG A 55 5.83 -9.45 -0.27
N GLY A 56 6.38 -8.69 -1.20
CA GLY A 56 5.82 -7.39 -1.59
C GLY A 56 4.42 -7.51 -2.18
N ALA A 57 4.15 -8.56 -2.96
CA ALA A 57 2.83 -8.83 -3.51
C ALA A 57 1.83 -9.25 -2.42
N GLU A 58 2.25 -10.10 -1.49
CA GLU A 58 1.42 -10.53 -0.35
C GLU A 58 1.01 -9.35 0.53
N GLU A 59 1.96 -8.53 0.97
CA GLU A 59 1.68 -7.32 1.77
C GLU A 59 0.79 -6.33 1.02
N ALA A 60 1.03 -6.13 -0.29
CA ALA A 60 0.18 -5.27 -1.10
C ALA A 60 -1.26 -5.78 -1.19
N GLU A 61 -1.47 -7.09 -1.28
CA GLU A 61 -2.80 -7.69 -1.33
C GLU A 61 -3.53 -7.55 0.00
N ILE A 62 -2.83 -7.76 1.13
CA ILE A 62 -3.38 -7.54 2.47
C ILE A 62 -3.83 -6.09 2.65
N ILE A 63 -3.00 -5.13 2.25
CA ILE A 63 -3.31 -3.70 2.35
C ILE A 63 -4.53 -3.35 1.49
N LYS A 64 -4.58 -3.84 0.26
CA LYS A 64 -5.72 -3.59 -0.64
C LYS A 64 -7.01 -4.17 -0.08
N ALA A 65 -7.00 -5.43 0.35
CA ALA A 65 -8.17 -6.07 0.94
C ALA A 65 -8.65 -5.34 2.21
N GLY A 66 -7.72 -4.85 3.04
CA GLY A 66 -8.02 -4.02 4.19
C GLY A 66 -8.67 -2.69 3.81
N ALA A 67 -8.12 -2.00 2.81
CA ALA A 67 -8.64 -0.74 2.31
C ALA A 67 -10.04 -0.89 1.70
N ASP A 68 -10.27 -1.92 0.88
CA ASP A 68 -11.56 -2.19 0.25
C ASP A 68 -12.65 -2.50 1.29
N ARG A 69 -12.30 -3.29 2.31
CA ARG A 69 -13.18 -3.56 3.44
C ARG A 69 -13.55 -2.26 4.16
N GLN A 70 -12.56 -1.42 4.46
CA GLN A 70 -12.79 -0.16 5.19
C GLN A 70 -13.63 0.82 4.36
N ALA A 71 -13.37 0.93 3.05
CA ALA A 71 -14.17 1.73 2.13
C ALA A 71 -15.63 1.27 2.13
N THR A 72 -15.86 -0.04 2.07
CA THR A 72 -17.22 -0.61 2.09
C THR A 72 -17.94 -0.28 3.40
N ILE A 73 -17.27 -0.39 4.54
CA ILE A 73 -17.84 -0.04 5.86
C ILE A 73 -18.20 1.45 5.90
N ILE A 74 -17.28 2.34 5.50
CA ILE A 74 -17.51 3.79 5.52
C ILE A 74 -18.71 4.15 4.63
N MET A 75 -18.80 3.56 3.43
CA MET A 75 -19.94 3.82 2.53
C MET A 75 -21.25 3.32 3.13
N ALA A 76 -21.25 2.15 3.77
CA ALA A 76 -22.44 1.61 4.43
C ALA A 76 -22.87 2.46 5.64
N GLU A 77 -21.93 2.94 6.45
CA GLU A 77 -22.19 3.83 7.58
C GLU A 77 -22.73 5.19 7.12
N ALA A 78 -22.08 5.79 6.11
CA ALA A 78 -22.54 7.05 5.52
C ALA A 78 -23.96 6.92 4.95
N TYR A 79 -24.26 5.81 4.26
CA TYR A 79 -25.59 5.55 3.73
C TYR A 79 -26.61 5.40 4.86
N ARG A 80 -26.33 4.56 5.87
CA ARG A 80 -27.18 4.38 7.06
C ARG A 80 -27.49 5.73 7.73
N ASP A 81 -26.48 6.57 7.90
CA ASP A 81 -26.64 7.83 8.62
C ASP A 81 -27.41 8.85 7.77
N SER A 82 -27.24 8.83 6.44
CA SER A 82 -28.06 9.63 5.52
C SER A 82 -29.53 9.24 5.56
N GLU A 83 -29.85 7.94 5.56
CA GLU A 83 -31.23 7.44 5.63
C GLU A 83 -31.88 7.77 6.98
N LYS A 84 -31.12 7.68 8.09
CA LYS A 84 -31.59 8.14 9.40
C LYS A 84 -31.90 9.64 9.41
N ALA A 85 -31.01 10.46 8.86
CA ALA A 85 -31.21 11.90 8.81
C ALA A 85 -32.45 12.27 7.96
N ARG A 86 -32.61 11.59 6.81
CA ARG A 86 -33.78 11.75 5.95
C ARG A 86 -35.07 11.32 6.66
N GLY A 87 -35.09 10.15 7.28
CA GLY A 87 -36.24 9.65 8.03
C GLY A 87 -36.62 10.56 9.20
N ALA A 88 -35.64 11.15 9.90
CA ALA A 88 -35.90 12.13 10.96
C ALA A 88 -36.51 13.42 10.40
N GLY A 89 -36.04 13.90 9.24
CA GLY A 89 -36.61 15.05 8.54
C GLY A 89 -38.05 14.82 8.09
N ASP A 90 -38.32 13.66 7.49
CA ASP A 90 -39.66 13.28 7.03
C ASP A 90 -40.63 13.13 8.21
N ALA A 91 -40.19 12.52 9.31
CA ALA A 91 -40.98 12.41 10.53
C ALA A 91 -41.32 13.79 11.11
N LYS A 92 -40.33 14.71 11.17
CA LYS A 92 -40.55 16.06 11.69
C LYS A 92 -41.49 16.87 10.79
N SER A 93 -41.35 16.72 9.48
CA SER A 93 -42.24 17.34 8.49
C SER A 93 -43.67 16.86 8.69
N ALA A 94 -43.88 15.54 8.72
CA ALA A 94 -45.19 14.94 8.93
C ALA A 94 -45.84 15.35 10.27
N GLU A 95 -45.06 15.40 11.35
CA GLU A 95 -45.51 15.89 12.66
C GLU A 95 -46.00 17.35 12.57
N THR A 96 -45.22 18.22 11.92
CA THR A 96 -45.55 19.64 11.76
C THR A 96 -46.81 19.82 10.92
N TYR A 97 -46.95 19.08 9.82
CA TYR A 97 -48.15 19.08 9.00
C TYR A 97 -49.38 18.57 9.76
N ALA A 98 -49.24 17.50 10.55
CA ALA A 98 -50.32 16.96 11.36
C ALA A 98 -50.76 17.95 12.46
N ALA A 99 -49.81 18.61 13.13
CA ALA A 99 -50.10 19.64 14.12
C ALA A 99 -50.84 20.84 13.49
N ALA A 100 -50.38 21.32 12.34
CA ALA A 100 -51.06 22.40 11.61
C ALA A 100 -52.46 21.99 11.13
N TYR A 101 -52.66 20.72 10.74
CA TYR A 101 -53.97 20.20 10.37
C TYR A 101 -54.95 20.14 11.55
N GLN A 102 -54.45 19.87 12.75
CA GLN A 102 -55.26 19.79 13.98
C GLN A 102 -55.68 21.17 14.51
N GLU A 103 -54.99 22.26 14.16
CA GLU A 103 -55.38 23.62 14.60
C GLU A 103 -56.71 24.08 13.98
N ASP A 104 -56.93 23.87 12.68
CA ASP A 104 -58.21 24.16 12.02
C ASP A 104 -58.40 23.27 10.77
N PRO A 105 -59.06 22.11 10.94
CA PRO A 105 -59.27 21.14 9.86
C PRO A 105 -60.13 21.69 8.70
N ASP A 106 -61.10 22.54 9.02
CA ASP A 106 -62.07 23.07 8.07
C ASP A 106 -61.42 24.13 7.18
N PHE A 107 -60.65 25.05 7.76
CA PHE A 107 -59.91 26.09 7.02
C PHE A 107 -58.86 25.49 6.08
N TYR A 108 -58.12 24.47 6.50
CA TYR A 108 -57.11 23.83 5.67
C TYR A 108 -57.72 23.08 4.47
N SER A 109 -58.83 22.37 4.67
CA SER A 109 -59.54 21.67 3.59
C SER A 109 -60.01 22.64 2.49
N PHE A 110 -60.52 23.80 2.92
CA PHE A 110 -60.90 24.90 2.03
C PHE A 110 -59.68 25.50 1.30
N TYR A 111 -58.58 25.78 1.99
CA TYR A 111 -57.36 26.32 1.37
C TYR A 111 -56.74 25.35 0.35
N ARG A 112 -56.71 24.04 0.67
CA ARG A 112 -56.18 23.01 -0.23
C ARG A 112 -57.03 22.83 -1.50
N SER A 113 -58.35 22.90 -1.37
CA SER A 113 -59.26 22.83 -2.53
C SER A 113 -59.12 24.05 -3.46
N LEU A 114 -58.93 25.26 -2.90
CA LEU A 114 -58.60 26.46 -3.68
C LEU A 114 -57.25 26.34 -4.42
N GLY A 115 -56.23 25.78 -3.76
CA GLY A 115 -54.93 25.52 -4.38
C GLY A 115 -55.00 24.50 -5.54
N ALA A 116 -55.77 23.43 -5.37
CA ALA A 116 -55.99 22.43 -6.41
C ALA A 116 -56.71 23.01 -7.63
N TYR A 117 -57.76 23.82 -7.41
CA TYR A 117 -58.47 24.52 -8.49
C TYR A 117 -57.55 25.46 -9.29
N ARG A 118 -56.60 26.11 -8.61
CA ARG A 118 -55.64 27.02 -9.24
C ARG A 118 -54.53 26.32 -10.02
N ALA A 119 -54.23 25.05 -9.71
CA ALA A 119 -53.21 24.27 -10.40
C ALA A 119 -53.76 23.55 -11.66
N THR A 120 -55.07 23.39 -11.76
CA THR A 120 -55.77 22.77 -12.90
C THR A 120 -56.22 23.74 -14.00
N LEU A 121 -56.12 25.05 -13.75
CA LEU A 121 -56.36 26.15 -14.71
C LEU A 121 -55.03 26.67 -15.23
#